data_AF-A0A381Q141-F1
#
_entry.id   AF-A0A381Q141-F1
#
_cell.length_a   1.000
_cell.length_b   1.000
_cell.length_c   1.000
_cell.angle_alpha   90.00
_cell.angle_beta   90.00
_cell.angle_gamma   90.00
#
_symmetry.space_group_name_H-M   'P 1'
#
loop_
_entity.id
_entity.type
_entity.pdbx_description
1 polymer ?
#
loop_
_entity_poly.entity_id
_entity_poly.type
_entity_poly.pdbx_seq_one_letter_code
_entity_poly.pdbx_strand_id
1 'polypeptide(L)'
;VINLVGRAPDNPEPTAEPGAIEILPSIDIIFIDEAVDFLLVDIETNEPGERASWGITSHHNVPGDRGVIRSDGRYSAPRLIPDPQTVQMWAKSGEAKRPPLTMGG
;
A
#
# COMPACT_ATOMS: atom_id res chain seq x y z
N VAL A 1 -9.74 -0.61 -11.36
CA VAL A 1 -10.46 -1.80 -10.86
C VAL A 1 -9.76 -2.27 -9.60
N ILE A 2 -10.43 -2.20 -8.45
CA ILE A 2 -9.89 -2.60 -7.14
C ILE A 2 -10.19 -4.08 -6.95
N ASN A 3 -9.18 -4.89 -6.62
CA ASN A 3 -9.37 -6.27 -6.18
C ASN A 3 -8.61 -6.46 -4.86
N LEU A 4 -9.38 -6.46 -3.77
CA LEU A 4 -8.96 -6.86 -2.42
C LEU A 4 -9.09 -8.37 -2.30
N VAL A 5 -8.01 -9.07 -1.90
CA VAL A 5 -8.12 -10.45 -1.41
C VAL A 5 -7.22 -10.64 -0.20
N GLY A 6 -7.83 -10.59 0.99
CA GLY A 6 -7.30 -11.21 2.18
C GLY A 6 -7.75 -12.67 2.22
N ARG A 7 -6.81 -13.63 2.13
CA ARG A 7 -7.03 -15.01 2.59
C ARG A 7 -5.72 -15.65 3.05
N ALA A 8 -5.71 -16.08 4.30
CA ALA A 8 -5.03 -17.30 4.71
C ALA A 8 -6.08 -18.14 5.44
N PRO A 9 -6.60 -19.23 4.84
CA PRO A 9 -7.36 -20.21 5.61
C PRO A 9 -6.36 -21.00 6.46
N ASP A 10 -6.73 -21.30 7.71
CA ASP A 10 -6.10 -22.29 8.60
C ASP A 10 -5.24 -21.76 9.78
N ASN A 11 -5.52 -20.58 10.32
CA ASN A 11 -5.03 -20.21 11.67
C ASN A 11 -6.18 -19.74 12.57
N PRO A 12 -6.37 -20.31 13.79
CA PRO A 12 -7.44 -19.89 14.69
C PRO A 12 -7.29 -18.40 15.04
N GLU A 13 -8.41 -17.71 14.89
CA GLU A 13 -8.65 -16.28 15.05
C GLU A 13 -8.02 -15.69 16.33
N PRO A 14 -7.07 -14.73 16.22
CA PRO A 14 -7.04 -13.62 17.14
C PRO A 14 -8.23 -12.72 16.78
N THR A 15 -9.14 -12.49 17.73
CA THR A 15 -10.32 -11.63 17.62
C THR A 15 -9.93 -10.17 17.37
N ALA A 16 -9.46 -9.88 16.17
CA ALA A 16 -9.36 -8.56 15.56
C ALA A 16 -9.62 -8.80 14.07
N GLU A 17 -10.79 -8.36 13.59
CA GLU A 17 -10.99 -8.22 12.15
C GLU A 17 -9.79 -7.41 11.61
N PRO A 18 -9.14 -7.82 10.50
CA PRO A 18 -8.07 -7.02 9.94
C PRO A 18 -8.64 -5.62 9.66
N GLY A 19 -8.18 -4.62 10.41
CA GLY A 19 -8.65 -3.24 10.29
C GLY A 19 -8.68 -2.84 8.83
N ALA A 20 -9.76 -2.18 8.41
CA ALA A 20 -9.89 -1.74 7.04
C ALA A 20 -8.78 -0.70 6.76
N ILE A 21 -7.93 -0.95 5.76
CA ILE A 21 -6.79 -0.10 5.40
C ILE A 21 -7.04 0.65 4.09
N GLU A 22 -6.56 1.88 4.00
CA GLU A 22 -6.66 2.77 2.82
C GLU A 22 -5.31 3.38 2.45
N ILE A 23 -5.09 3.65 1.15
CA ILE A 23 -3.93 4.38 0.67
C ILE A 23 -4.32 5.85 0.44
N LEU A 24 -3.64 6.77 1.12
CA LEU A 24 -3.87 8.21 1.02
C LEU A 24 -2.62 8.95 0.52
N PRO A 25 -2.78 10.08 -0.20
CA PRO A 25 -4.04 10.58 -0.76
C PRO A 25 -4.53 9.71 -1.93
N SER A 26 -5.84 9.73 -2.22
CA SER A 26 -6.34 9.21 -3.50
C SER A 26 -6.01 10.22 -4.61
N ILE A 27 -5.22 9.80 -5.61
CA ILE A 27 -4.81 10.64 -6.73
C ILE A 27 -5.18 9.96 -8.05
N ASP A 28 -5.82 10.71 -8.94
CA ASP A 28 -6.21 10.23 -10.28
C ASP A 28 -5.13 10.47 -11.35
N ILE A 29 -4.36 11.56 -11.23
CA ILE A 29 -3.36 11.99 -12.23
C ILE A 29 -2.08 12.41 -11.52
N ILE A 30 -0.93 11.88 -11.99
CA ILE A 30 0.40 12.27 -11.57
C ILE A 30 1.19 12.62 -12.83
N PHE A 31 1.83 13.78 -12.88
CA PHE A 31 2.61 14.16 -14.05
C PHE A 31 3.98 13.49 -14.04
N ILE A 32 4.58 13.40 -15.23
CA ILE A 32 5.97 12.94 -15.38
C ILE A 32 6.93 13.78 -14.52
N ASP A 33 8.00 13.15 -14.05
CA ASP A 33 9.01 13.76 -13.18
C ASP A 33 8.50 14.25 -11.80
N GLU A 34 7.22 14.02 -11.47
CA GLU A 34 6.68 14.28 -10.13
C GLU A 34 6.94 13.11 -9.16
N ALA A 35 6.91 13.44 -7.87
CA ALA A 35 6.93 12.46 -6.79
C ALA A 35 5.78 12.72 -5.81
N VAL A 36 5.19 11.64 -5.30
CA VAL A 36 4.08 11.68 -4.36
C VAL A 36 4.40 10.74 -3.21
N ASP A 37 4.22 11.22 -1.98
CA ASP A 37 4.32 10.40 -0.78
C ASP A 37 2.92 9.82 -0.45
N PHE A 38 2.80 8.49 -0.50
CA PHE A 38 1.58 7.77 -0.10
C PHE A 38 1.73 7.15 1.28
N LEU A 39 0.64 7.14 2.03
CA LEU A 39 0.53 6.55 3.35
C LEU A 39 -0.51 5.44 3.33
N LEU A 40 -0.19 4.32 3.98
CA LEU A 40 -1.18 3.33 4.34
C LEU A 40 -1.78 3.76 5.68
N VAL A 41 -3.08 3.99 5.72
CA VAL A 41 -3.79 4.48 6.90
C VAL A 41 -4.82 3.45 7.31
N ASP A 42 -4.92 3.19 8.61
CA ASP A 42 -6.00 2.42 9.19
C ASP A 42 -7.25 3.30 9.25
N ILE A 43 -8.35 2.86 8.63
CA ILE A 43 -9.56 3.67 8.44
C ILE A 43 -10.26 3.94 9.78
N GLU A 44 -10.13 3.05 10.76
CA GLU A 44 -10.81 3.16 12.04
C GLU A 44 -10.12 4.15 12.96
N THR A 45 -8.79 4.09 13.00
CA THR A 45 -7.96 4.94 13.88
C THR A 45 -7.48 6.22 13.18
N ASN A 46 -7.51 6.24 11.85
CA ASN A 46 -6.89 7.27 11.02
C ASN A 46 -5.38 7.46 11.31
N GLU A 47 -4.72 6.39 11.76
CA GLU A 47 -3.29 6.36 12.04
C GLU A 47 -2.51 5.68 10.90
N PRO A 48 -1.26 6.12 10.63
CA PRO A 48 -0.41 5.44 9.67
C PRO A 48 -0.11 3.99 10.10
N GLY A 49 -0.23 3.04 9.17
CA GLY A 49 0.12 1.65 9.40
C GLY A 49 1.62 1.51 9.73
N GLU A 50 1.94 0.76 10.80
CA GLU A 50 3.29 0.72 11.38
C GLU A 50 4.38 0.24 10.41
N ARG A 51 4.02 -0.61 9.44
CA ARG A 51 4.89 -1.05 8.33
C ARG A 51 4.02 -1.40 7.14
N ALA A 52 4.34 -0.87 5.97
CA ALA A 52 3.68 -1.23 4.72
C ALA A 52 4.70 -1.78 3.72
N SER A 53 4.33 -2.88 3.06
CA SER A 53 5.01 -3.32 1.84
C SER A 53 4.26 -2.72 0.66
N TRP A 54 4.99 -2.05 -0.23
CA TRP A 54 4.43 -1.34 -1.38
C TRP A 54 4.77 -2.04 -2.69
N GLY A 55 3.86 -1.96 -3.65
CA GLY A 55 4.12 -2.37 -5.00
C GLY A 55 3.32 -1.57 -6.02
N ILE A 56 3.85 -1.56 -7.25
CA ILE A 56 3.27 -0.86 -8.38
C ILE A 56 3.36 -1.73 -9.63
N THR A 57 2.28 -1.74 -10.39
CA THR A 57 2.19 -2.44 -11.67
C THR A 57 1.67 -1.48 -12.74
N SER A 58 1.99 -1.80 -14.00
CA SER A 58 1.40 -1.16 -15.17
C SER A 58 1.04 -2.25 -16.18
N HIS A 59 0.37 -1.87 -17.27
CA HIS A 59 -0.05 -2.80 -18.32
C HIS A 59 1.12 -3.64 -18.88
N HIS A 60 2.25 -2.99 -19.21
CA HIS A 60 3.45 -3.67 -19.70
C HIS A 60 4.40 -4.11 -18.57
N ASN A 61 4.16 -3.62 -17.35
CA ASN A 61 4.92 -3.91 -16.14
C ASN A 61 6.45 -3.65 -16.26
N VAL A 62 6.86 -2.81 -17.19
CA VAL A 62 8.26 -2.38 -17.35
C VAL A 62 8.55 -1.19 -16.43
N PRO A 63 9.73 -1.13 -15.77
CA PRO A 63 10.06 -0.05 -14.84
C PRO A 63 9.97 1.36 -15.46
N GLY A 64 10.32 1.50 -16.74
CA GLY A 64 10.28 2.78 -17.46
C GLY A 64 8.88 3.39 -17.59
N ASP A 65 7.84 2.55 -17.62
CA ASP A 65 6.46 3.00 -17.86
C ASP A 65 5.69 3.27 -16.57
N ARG A 66 6.06 2.60 -15.48
CA ARG A 66 5.30 2.59 -14.23
C ARG A 66 5.90 3.43 -13.10
N GLY A 67 7.10 3.95 -13.29
CA GLY A 67 7.85 4.63 -12.24
C GLY A 67 8.37 3.67 -11.17
N VAL A 68 8.69 4.22 -10.01
CA VAL A 68 9.23 3.47 -8.87
C VAL A 68 8.46 3.83 -7.62
N ILE A 69 8.03 2.83 -6.85
CA ILE A 69 7.55 3.02 -5.48
C ILE A 69 8.56 2.43 -4.50
N ARG A 70 8.88 3.21 -3.48
CA ARG A 70 9.83 2.84 -2.41
C ARG A 70 9.09 2.23 -1.22
N SER A 71 9.84 1.59 -0.32
CA SER A 71 9.29 0.99 0.90
C SER A 71 8.73 2.01 1.90
N ASP A 72 9.11 3.28 1.76
CA ASP A 72 8.59 4.40 2.54
C ASP A 72 7.27 4.97 1.98
N GLY A 73 6.72 4.38 0.91
CA GLY A 73 5.49 4.84 0.25
C GLY A 73 5.69 5.98 -0.74
N ARG A 74 6.94 6.43 -0.97
CA ARG A 74 7.21 7.45 -1.98
C ARG A 74 7.20 6.86 -3.38
N TYR A 75 6.24 7.30 -4.18
CA TYR A 75 6.18 7.07 -5.61
C TYR A 75 6.97 8.16 -6.36
N SER A 76 7.68 7.76 -7.41
CA SER A 76 8.36 8.66 -8.34
C SER A 76 7.96 8.29 -9.76
N ALA A 77 7.32 9.23 -10.45
CA ALA A 77 6.88 9.05 -11.82
C ALA A 77 8.08 8.99 -12.79
N PRO A 78 7.96 8.28 -13.92
CA PRO A 78 8.98 8.33 -14.97
C PRO A 78 9.18 9.76 -15.48
N ARG A 79 10.38 10.03 -15.98
CA ARG A 79 10.71 11.32 -16.62
C ARG A 79 10.11 11.47 -18.02
N LEU A 80 9.84 10.36 -18.68
CA LEU A 80 9.30 10.32 -20.02
C LEU A 80 8.44 9.06 -20.16
N ILE A 81 7.21 9.26 -20.60
CA ILE A 81 6.31 8.20 -21.09
C ILE A 81 5.85 8.63 -22.49
N PRO A 82 5.93 7.75 -23.51
CA PRO A 82 5.51 8.09 -24.87
C PRO A 82 4.02 8.42 -24.95
N ASP A 83 3.22 7.69 -24.16
CA ASP A 83 1.77 7.84 -24.04
C ASP A 83 1.38 7.80 -22.55
N PRO A 84 0.29 8.47 -22.13
CA PRO A 84 -0.24 8.35 -20.78
C PRO A 84 -0.47 6.89 -20.39
N GLN A 85 0.02 6.49 -19.22
CA GLN A 85 -0.10 5.12 -18.71
C GLN A 85 -0.93 5.08 -17.44
N THR A 86 -1.75 4.05 -17.30
CA THR A 86 -2.40 3.72 -16.02
C THR A 86 -1.48 2.81 -15.22
N VAL A 87 -1.21 3.21 -13.99
CA VAL A 87 -0.53 2.39 -12.99
C VAL A 87 -1.52 1.94 -11.92
N GLN A 88 -1.28 0.76 -11.35
CA GLN A 88 -1.99 0.28 -10.19
C GLN A 88 -1.02 0.11 -9.04
N MET A 89 -1.30 0.81 -7.95
CA MET A 89 -0.54 0.72 -6.72
C MET A 89 -1.28 -0.15 -5.71
N TRP A 90 -0.52 -0.88 -4.90
CA TRP A 90 -1.03 -1.66 -3.79
C TRP A 90 -0.08 -1.56 -2.61
N ALA A 91 -0.65 -1.69 -1.42
CA ALA A 91 0.08 -1.75 -0.17
C ALA A 91 -0.45 -2.91 0.66
N LYS A 92 0.44 -3.52 1.43
CA LYS A 92 0.09 -4.54 2.42
C LYS A 92 0.62 -4.13 3.77
N SER A 93 -0.23 -4.07 4.78
CA SER A 93 0.19 -3.88 6.16
C SER A 93 1.08 -5.06 6.60
N GLY A 94 2.15 -4.74 7.32
CA GLY A 94 2.94 -5.70 8.07
C GLY A 94 2.15 -6.20 9.28
N GLU A 95 2.56 -7.32 9.85
CA GLU A 95 1.96 -7.83 11.08
C GLU A 95 2.10 -6.76 12.19
N ALA A 96 1.00 -6.41 12.84
CA ALA A 96 1.03 -5.53 14.01
C ALA A 96 1.97 -6.12 15.04
N LYS A 97 2.81 -5.30 15.68
CA LYS A 97 3.65 -5.75 16.78
C LYS A 97 2.73 -6.22 17.90
N ARG A 98 2.54 -7.54 18.06
CA ARG A 98 1.70 -8.11 19.12
C ARG A 98 2.11 -7.49 20.46
N PRO A 99 1.20 -6.87 21.22
CA PRO A 99 1.51 -6.43 22.57
C PRO A 99 2.03 -7.63 23.36
N PRO A 100 3.02 -7.46 24.26
CA PRO A 100 3.39 -8.52 25.19
C PRO A 100 2.12 -8.95 25.93
N LEU A 101 1.81 -10.25 25.93
CA LEU A 101 0.74 -10.78 26.76
C LEU A 101 1.13 -10.51 28.22
N THR A 102 0.55 -9.49 28.84
CA THR A 102 0.65 -9.29 30.29
C THR A 102 -0.12 -10.43 30.93
N MET A 103 0.60 -11.50 31.27
CA MET A 103 0.08 -12.60 32.06
C MET A 103 -0.14 -12.03 33.47
N GLY A 104 -1.40 -11.70 33.78
CA GLY A 104 -1.80 -11.21 35.10
C GLY A 104 -1.49 -12.26 36.16
N GLY A 105 -0.83 -11.83 37.24
CA GLY A 105 -0.67 -12.53 38.50
C GLY A 105 -1.30 -11.74 39.63
#